data_AF-A0AAW6U6N8-F1
#
_entry.id   AF-A0AAW6U6N8-F1
#
_cell.length_a   1.000
_cell.length_b   1.000
_cell.length_c   1.000
_cell.angle_alpha   90.00
_cell.angle_beta   90.00
_cell.angle_gamma   90.00
#
_symmetry.space_group_name_H-M   'P 1'
#
loop_
_entity.id
_entity.type
_entity.pdbx_description
1 polymer ?
#
loop_
_entity_poly.entity_id
_entity_poly.type
_entity_poly.pdbx_seq_one_letter_code
_entity_poly.pdbx_strand_id
1 'polypeptide(L)'
;MKVSTVILMTYAAIIGFIHGVGEILQAGRQSNSFLIHALDVADPDQVWHAGLPAFSIIPDFLISGIITILISIAIIILINVLIESKYLMYFPLLFMLLFLFGGGFVPPFIGLI
;
A
#
# COMPACT_ATOMS: atom_id res chain seq x y z
N MET A 1 21.23 -3.95 -11.29
CA MET A 1 19.85 -3.39 -11.31
C MET A 1 19.93 -1.87 -11.19
N LYS A 2 18.98 -1.10 -11.75
CA LYS A 2 19.01 0.36 -11.61
C LYS A 2 18.61 0.72 -10.18
N VAL A 3 19.46 1.47 -9.47
CA VAL A 3 19.19 1.98 -8.11
C VAL A 3 17.81 2.65 -8.01
N SER A 4 17.35 3.27 -9.10
CA SER A 4 16.01 3.84 -9.22
C SER A 4 14.88 2.85 -8.94
N THR A 5 14.97 1.60 -9.41
CA THR A 5 13.91 0.59 -9.21
C THR A 5 13.74 0.27 -7.73
N VAL A 6 14.86 0.08 -7.02
CA VAL A 6 14.85 -0.21 -5.58
C VAL A 6 14.27 0.96 -4.79
N ILE A 7 14.66 2.18 -5.15
CA ILE A 7 14.13 3.40 -4.51
C ILE A 7 12.62 3.50 -4.72
N LEU A 8 12.14 3.31 -5.95
CA LEU A 8 10.71 3.39 -6.26
C LEU A 8 9.90 2.30 -5.58
N MET A 9 10.39 1.05 -5.61
CA MET A 9 9.74 -0.08 -4.93
C MET A 9 9.69 0.14 -3.42
N THR A 10 10.77 0.64 -2.83
CA THR A 10 10.83 0.98 -1.40
C THR A 10 9.86 2.11 -1.07
N TYR A 11 9.85 3.17 -1.88
CA TYR A 11 8.93 4.30 -1.75
C TYR A 11 7.46 3.83 -1.78
N ALA A 12 7.07 3.01 -2.76
CA ALA A 12 5.72 2.49 -2.87
C ALA A 12 5.32 1.64 -1.65
N ALA A 13 6.24 0.83 -1.12
CA ALA A 13 5.98 0.05 0.08
C ALA A 13 5.84 0.93 1.33
N ILE A 14 6.62 2.02 1.45
CA ILE A 14 6.47 2.98 2.55
C ILE A 14 5.13 3.71 2.47
N ILE A 15 4.69 4.10 1.27
CA ILE A 15 3.35 4.69 1.08
C ILE A 15 2.28 3.69 1.51
N GLY A 16 2.37 2.43 1.08
CA GLY A 16 1.47 1.38 1.56
C GLY A 16 1.47 1.25 3.09
N PHE A 17 2.63 1.29 3.73
CA PHE A 17 2.73 1.26 5.19
C PHE A 17 1.97 2.42 5.85
N ILE A 18 2.12 3.65 5.32
CA ILE A 18 1.41 4.83 5.82
C ILE A 18 -0.11 4.67 5.69
N HIS A 19 -0.57 4.10 4.57
CA HIS A 19 -1.98 3.77 4.40
C HIS A 19 -2.46 2.81 5.50
N GLY A 20 -1.75 1.71 5.72
CA GLY A 20 -2.14 0.75 6.75
C GLY A 20 -2.16 1.33 8.17
N VAL A 21 -1.23 2.24 8.49
CA VAL A 21 -1.28 2.99 9.77
C VAL A 21 -2.55 3.83 9.85
N GLY A 22 -2.88 4.57 8.79
CA GLY A 22 -4.10 5.37 8.73
C GLY A 22 -5.37 4.52 8.89
N GLU A 23 -5.44 3.37 8.24
CA GLU A 23 -6.58 2.45 8.34
C GLU A 23 -6.72 1.89 9.77
N ILE A 24 -5.62 1.52 10.42
CA ILE A 24 -5.66 1.09 11.83
C ILE A 24 -6.17 2.20 12.76
N LEU A 25 -5.84 3.47 12.49
CA LEU A 25 -6.38 4.59 13.27
C LEU A 25 -7.90 4.76 13.12
N GLN A 26 -8.50 4.14 12.10
CA GLN A 26 -9.94 4.07 11.88
C GLN A 26 -10.58 2.76 12.38
N ALA A 27 -9.87 1.98 13.20
CA ALA A 27 -10.35 0.72 13.74
C ALA A 27 -11.73 0.84 14.42
N GLY A 28 -12.57 -0.19 14.24
CA GLY A 28 -13.96 -0.20 14.69
C GLY A 28 -14.95 0.41 13.70
N ARG A 29 -14.48 0.95 12.57
CA ARG A 29 -15.31 1.35 11.43
C ARG A 29 -15.21 0.35 10.29
N GLN A 30 -16.21 0.35 9.42
CA GLN A 30 -16.23 -0.40 8.17
C GLN A 30 -16.45 0.55 7.00
N SER A 31 -15.86 0.22 5.85
CA SER A 31 -16.13 0.92 4.60
C SER A 31 -17.40 0.40 3.95
N ASN A 32 -18.16 1.32 3.35
CA ASN A 32 -19.33 1.01 2.54
C ASN A 32 -19.00 0.83 1.04
N SER A 33 -17.72 0.94 0.66
CA SER A 33 -17.25 0.85 -0.72
C SER A 33 -15.84 0.26 -0.81
N PHE A 34 -15.47 -0.28 -1.97
CA PHE A 34 -14.09 -0.76 -2.19
C PHE A 34 -13.09 0.38 -2.33
N LEU A 35 -13.53 1.58 -2.72
CA LEU A 35 -12.72 2.79 -2.68
C LEU A 35 -12.78 3.36 -1.26
N ILE A 36 -11.63 3.46 -0.60
CA ILE A 36 -11.51 3.91 0.78
C ILE A 36 -10.56 5.10 0.88
N HIS A 37 -10.71 5.87 1.96
CA HIS A 37 -9.69 6.84 2.37
C HIS A 37 -8.94 6.24 3.56
N ALA A 38 -7.64 6.00 3.38
CA ALA A 38 -6.81 5.44 4.44
C ALA A 38 -6.64 6.41 5.61
N LEU A 39 -6.84 7.71 5.40
CA LEU A 39 -6.92 8.72 6.46
C LEU A 39 -8.33 9.33 6.53
N ASP A 40 -8.91 9.31 7.73
CA ASP A 40 -10.16 10.02 8.02
C ASP A 40 -9.89 11.54 8.06
N VAL A 41 -10.40 12.26 7.06
CA VAL A 41 -10.27 13.71 6.93
C VAL A 41 -11.65 14.33 6.67
N ALA A 42 -11.86 15.54 7.18
CA ALA A 42 -13.17 16.19 7.11
C ALA A 42 -13.64 16.46 5.66
N ASP A 43 -12.70 16.88 4.79
CA ASP A 43 -12.96 17.12 3.36
C ASP A 43 -11.74 16.67 2.55
N PRO A 44 -11.80 15.49 1.89
CA PRO A 44 -10.71 15.01 1.05
C PRO A 44 -10.32 15.97 -0.08
N ASP A 45 -11.25 16.74 -0.63
CA ASP A 45 -10.99 17.62 -1.78
C ASP A 45 -10.15 18.86 -1.38
N GLN A 46 -10.08 19.17 -0.08
CA GLN A 46 -9.36 20.32 0.46
C GLN A 46 -7.98 19.98 1.01
N VAL A 47 -7.58 18.70 0.99
CA VAL A 47 -6.29 18.24 1.53
C VAL A 47 -5.44 17.66 0.40
N TRP A 48 -4.17 18.06 0.33
CA TRP A 48 -3.26 17.70 -0.77
C TRP A 48 -3.11 16.19 -1.02
N HIS A 49 -3.33 15.36 0.00
CA HIS A 49 -3.27 13.90 -0.08
C HIS A 49 -4.63 13.22 -0.22
N ALA A 50 -5.74 13.97 -0.27
CA ALA A 50 -7.10 13.48 -0.46
C ALA A 50 -7.52 12.30 0.45
N GLY A 51 -7.10 12.34 1.71
CA GLY A 51 -7.35 11.23 2.66
C GLY A 51 -6.65 9.91 2.28
N LEU A 52 -5.63 9.95 1.41
CA LEU A 52 -4.90 8.78 0.91
C LEU A 52 -5.85 7.73 0.28
N PRO A 53 -6.39 8.01 -0.91
CA PRO A 53 -7.35 7.13 -1.55
C PRO A 53 -6.70 5.77 -1.86
N ALA A 54 -7.43 4.70 -1.57
CA ALA A 54 -6.99 3.34 -1.78
C ALA A 54 -8.14 2.43 -2.20
N PHE A 55 -7.78 1.25 -2.67
CA PHE A 55 -8.72 0.18 -2.93
C PHE A 55 -8.54 -0.90 -1.86
N SER A 56 -9.63 -1.40 -1.28
CA SER A 56 -9.58 -2.56 -0.41
C SER A 56 -10.79 -3.46 -0.68
N ILE A 57 -10.53 -4.74 -0.88
CA ILE A 57 -11.58 -5.77 -0.92
C ILE A 57 -12.07 -6.15 0.49
N ILE A 58 -11.38 -5.69 1.53
CA ILE A 58 -11.71 -5.95 2.93
C ILE A 58 -12.41 -4.70 3.48
N PRO A 59 -13.68 -4.81 3.91
CA PRO A 59 -14.43 -3.64 4.39
C PRO A 59 -13.98 -3.18 5.78
N ASP A 60 -13.34 -4.05 6.57
CA ASP A 60 -12.87 -3.72 7.92
C ASP A 60 -11.51 -3.03 7.88
N PHE A 61 -11.45 -1.79 8.37
CA PHE A 61 -10.24 -0.96 8.34
C PHE A 61 -9.10 -1.52 9.20
N LEU A 62 -9.41 -2.20 10.32
CA LEU A 62 -8.36 -2.78 11.16
C LEU A 62 -7.69 -3.96 10.45
N ILE A 63 -8.49 -4.85 9.87
CA ILE A 63 -7.99 -6.02 9.14
C ILE A 63 -7.23 -5.57 7.88
N SER A 64 -7.82 -4.66 7.11
CA SER A 64 -7.22 -4.06 5.90
C SER A 64 -5.87 -3.42 6.23
N GLY A 65 -5.81 -2.59 7.28
CA GLY A 65 -4.60 -1.89 7.68
C GLY A 65 -3.48 -2.81 8.17
N ILE A 66 -3.80 -3.86 8.94
CA ILE A 66 -2.83 -4.88 9.38
C ILE A 66 -2.25 -5.59 8.15
N ILE A 67 -3.08 -6.05 7.22
CA ILE A 67 -2.63 -6.75 6.02
C ILE A 67 -1.74 -5.84 5.16
N THR A 68 -2.14 -4.60 4.96
CA THR A 68 -1.37 -3.60 4.22
C THR A 68 0.00 -3.35 4.84
N ILE A 69 0.10 -3.23 6.16
CA ILE A 69 1.38 -3.10 6.86
C ILE A 69 2.24 -4.35 6.68
N LEU A 70 1.68 -5.54 6.84
CA LEU A 70 2.43 -6.79 6.72
C LEU A 70 2.99 -6.98 5.30
N ILE A 71 2.18 -6.70 4.28
CA ILE A 71 2.64 -6.75 2.87
C ILE A 71 3.73 -5.71 2.63
N SER A 72 3.57 -4.49 3.14
CA SER A 72 4.57 -3.42 3.00
C SER A 72 5.91 -3.79 3.63
N ILE A 73 5.89 -4.33 4.85
CA ILE A 73 7.10 -4.83 5.54
C ILE A 73 7.74 -5.98 4.74
N ALA A 74 6.92 -6.93 4.27
CA ALA A 74 7.42 -8.05 3.47
C ALA A 74 8.11 -7.55 2.20
N ILE A 75 7.52 -6.60 1.47
CA ILE A 75 8.12 -5.99 0.29
C ILE A 75 9.46 -5.33 0.64
N ILE A 76 9.52 -4.49 1.67
CA ILE A 76 10.76 -3.80 2.08
C ILE A 76 11.86 -4.83 2.39
N ILE A 77 11.56 -5.88 3.15
CA ILE A 77 12.54 -6.93 3.48
C ILE A 77 12.98 -7.66 2.20
N LEU A 78 12.03 -8.09 1.37
CA LEU A 78 12.32 -8.85 0.16
C LEU A 78 13.13 -8.04 -0.86
N ILE A 79 12.89 -6.73 -1.03
CA ILE A 79 13.69 -5.90 -1.93
C ILE A 79 15.15 -5.94 -1.54
N ASN A 80 15.46 -5.84 -0.24
CA ASN A 80 16.84 -5.83 0.26
C ASN A 80 17.52 -7.20 0.15
N VAL A 81 16.76 -8.29 0.28
CA VAL A 81 17.31 -9.66 0.21
C VAL A 81 17.43 -10.17 -1.23
N LEU A 82 16.48 -9.80 -2.10
CA LEU A 82 16.31 -10.38 -3.45
C LEU A 82 16.75 -9.45 -4.57
N ILE A 83 17.45 -8.36 -4.25
CA ILE A 83 17.84 -7.25 -5.12
C ILE A 83 18.55 -7.68 -6.43
N GLU A 84 19.32 -8.76 -6.40
CA GLU A 84 20.05 -9.30 -7.56
C GLU A 84 19.49 -10.62 -8.08
N SER A 85 18.33 -11.05 -7.56
CA SER A 85 17.78 -12.36 -7.84
C SER A 85 16.76 -12.35 -8.97
N LYS A 86 16.62 -13.50 -9.65
CA LYS A 86 15.53 -13.74 -10.61
C LYS A 86 14.12 -13.63 -9.99
N TYR A 87 14.01 -13.65 -8.66
CA TYR A 87 12.73 -13.57 -7.96
C TYR A 87 12.10 -12.18 -7.99
N LEU A 88 12.79 -11.18 -8.52
CA LEU A 88 12.22 -9.84 -8.71
C LEU A 88 10.98 -9.84 -9.62
N MET A 89 10.85 -10.84 -10.50
CA MET A 89 9.68 -11.04 -11.36
C MET A 89 8.35 -11.22 -10.60
N TYR A 90 8.40 -11.53 -9.30
CA TYR A 90 7.21 -11.73 -8.46
C TYR A 90 6.76 -10.46 -7.71
N PHE A 91 7.55 -9.37 -7.73
CA PHE A 91 7.15 -8.10 -7.11
C PHE A 91 5.87 -7.48 -7.66
N PRO A 92 5.56 -7.54 -8.97
CA PRO A 92 4.29 -7.04 -9.48
C PRO A 92 3.08 -7.65 -8.76
N LEU A 93 3.15 -8.94 -8.40
CA LEU A 93 2.11 -9.61 -7.62
C LEU A 93 2.01 -9.05 -6.19
N LEU A 94 3.14 -8.84 -5.51
CA LEU A 94 3.13 -8.24 -4.16
C LEU A 94 2.57 -6.82 -4.17
N PHE A 95 2.92 -6.00 -5.16
CA PHE A 95 2.36 -4.67 -5.31
C PHE A 95 0.88 -4.68 -5.69
N MET A 96 0.42 -5.69 -6.45
CA MET A 96 -1.01 -5.89 -6.70
C MET A 96 -1.75 -6.30 -5.42
N LEU A 97 -1.16 -7.15 -4.56
CA LEU A 97 -1.75 -7.45 -3.25
C LEU A 97 -1.80 -6.18 -2.40
N LEU A 98 -0.74 -5.38 -2.37
CA LEU A 98 -0.72 -4.12 -1.64
C LEU A 98 -1.84 -3.18 -2.12
N PHE A 99 -2.09 -3.10 -3.44
CA PHE A 99 -3.23 -2.38 -4.01
C PHE A 99 -4.59 -2.92 -3.56
N LEU A 100 -4.77 -4.24 -3.53
CA LEU A 100 -6.05 -4.88 -3.24
C LEU A 100 -6.50 -4.78 -1.77
N PHE A 101 -5.58 -4.45 -0.87
CA PHE A 101 -5.80 -4.48 0.57
C PHE A 101 -5.64 -3.13 1.27
N GLY A 102 -5.56 -2.02 0.53
CA GLY A 102 -5.56 -0.67 1.12
C GLY A 102 -4.29 0.15 0.93
N GLY A 103 -3.22 -0.41 0.34
CA GLY A 103 -1.93 0.26 0.19
C GLY A 103 -1.85 1.40 -0.83
N GLY A 104 -2.98 1.86 -1.38
CA GLY A 104 -3.07 3.00 -2.30
C GLY A 104 -2.88 2.64 -3.77
N PHE A 105 -2.92 3.67 -4.63
CA PHE A 105 -2.82 3.51 -6.08
C PHE A 105 -1.39 3.59 -6.63
N VAL A 106 -0.40 4.00 -5.84
CA VAL A 106 1.02 4.02 -6.27
C VAL A 106 1.60 2.61 -6.49
N PRO A 107 1.41 1.63 -5.56
CA PRO A 107 1.90 0.25 -5.70
C PRO A 107 1.74 -0.40 -7.09
N PRO A 108 0.55 -0.48 -7.70
CA PRO A 108 0.36 -1.23 -8.94
C PRO A 108 1.10 -0.60 -10.13
N PHE A 109 1.28 0.73 -10.16
CA PHE A 109 2.08 1.36 -11.22
C PHE A 109 3.58 1.11 -11.05
N ILE A 110 4.07 1.16 -9.81
CA ILE A 110 5.48 0.85 -9.51
C ILE A 110 5.81 -0.61 -9.76
N GLY A 111 4.86 -1.53 -9.53
CA GLY A 111 5.02 -2.94 -9.87
C GLY A 111 5.16 -3.23 -11.36
N LEU A 112 4.79 -2.30 -12.25
CA LEU A 112 4.82 -2.49 -13.71
C LEU A 112 6.08 -1.93 -14.40
N ILE A 113 6.90 -1.14 -13.70
CA ILE A 113 8.08 -0.45 -14.23
C ILE A 113 9.40 -1.08 -13.77
#